data_AF-A0A915JAF7-F1
#
_entry.id   AF-A0A915JAF7-F1
#
_cell.length_a   1.000
_cell.length_b   1.000
_cell.length_c   1.000
_cell.angle_alpha   90.00
_cell.angle_beta   90.00
_cell.angle_gamma   90.00
#
_symmetry.space_group_name_H-M   'P 1'
#
loop_
_entity.id
_entity.type
_entity.pdbx_description
1 polymer ?
#
loop_
_entity_poly.entity_id
_entity_poly.type
_entity_poly.pdbx_seq_one_letter_code
_entity_poly.pdbx_strand_id
1 'polypeptide(L)' 'MVVKEEGVVFTDSLISMDDNYLFVSAWVPGYIRQYDISDKFRPKLINAYDAGQKTAIPEPGLTP' A
#
# COMPACT_ATOMS: atom_id res chain seq x y z
N MET A 1 16.76 12.12 18.84
CA MET A 1 16.09 11.92 17.53
C MET A 1 15.78 10.44 17.44
N VAL A 2 14.60 10.03 17.93
CA VAL A 2 14.19 8.62 17.93
C VAL A 2 13.46 8.40 16.61
N VAL A 3 14.10 7.71 15.67
CA VAL A 3 13.42 7.21 14.48
C VAL A 3 12.53 6.08 14.98
N LYS A 4 11.24 6.38 15.11
CA LYS A 4 10.23 5.43 15.59
C LYS A 4 10.05 4.42 14.46
N GLU A 5 10.47 3.18 14.71
CA GLU A 5 10.27 2.05 13.80
C GLU A 5 8.78 1.67 13.84
N GLU A 6 7.95 2.51 13.22
CA GLU A 6 6.53 2.24 13.02
C GLU A 6 6.44 1.20 11.90
N GLY A 7 6.49 -0.08 12.27
CA GLY A 7 6.42 -1.18 11.31
C GLY A 7 5.15 -1.11 10.46
N VAL A 8 5.27 -1.39 9.16
CA VAL A 8 4.09 -1.49 8.28
C VAL A 8 3.39 -2.82 8.55
N VAL A 9 2.15 -2.76 9.06
CA VAL A 9 1.32 -3.95 9.27
C VAL A 9 0.31 -4.05 8.13
N PHE A 10 0.46 -5.07 7.28
CA PHE A 10 -0.53 -5.41 6.26
C PHE A 10 -1.61 -6.30 6.86
N THR A 11 -2.87 -5.91 6.75
CA THR A 11 -3.98 -6.64 7.38
C THR A 11 -4.88 -7.33 6.37
N ASP A 12 -5.13 -6.71 5.23
CA ASP A 12 -6.09 -7.20 4.24
C ASP A 12 -5.63 -6.93 2.81
N SER A 13 -6.01 -7.83 1.92
CA SER A 13 -5.74 -7.79 0.48
C SER A 13 -7.00 -8.16 -0.29
N LEU A 14 -7.41 -7.30 -1.21
CA LEU A 14 -8.60 -7.49 -2.04
C LEU A 14 -8.24 -7.40 -3.52
N ILE A 15 -8.83 -8.27 -4.32
CA ILE A 15 -8.70 -8.23 -5.78
C ILE A 15 -9.99 -7.64 -6.36
N SER A 16 -9.85 -6.79 -7.38
CA SER A 16 -11.01 -6.25 -8.09
C SER A 16 -11.75 -7.37 -8.81
N MET A 17 -13.06 -7.18 -9.03
CA MET A 17 -13.90 -8.18 -9.67
C MET A 17 -13.45 -8.55 -11.11
N ASP A 18 -12.69 -7.66 -11.75
CA ASP A 18 -12.12 -7.86 -13.09
C ASP A 18 -10.68 -8.43 -13.08
N ASP A 19 -10.15 -8.83 -11.92
CA ASP A 19 -8.80 -9.39 -11.73
C ASP A 19 -7.63 -8.48 -12.18
N ASN A 20 -7.89 -7.20 -12.42
CA ASN A 20 -6.88 -6.24 -12.91
C ASN A 20 -6.24 -5.39 -11.81
N TYR A 21 -6.84 -5.33 -10.61
CA TYR A 21 -6.34 -4.48 -9.53
C TYR A 21 -6.26 -5.22 -8.20
N LEU A 22 -5.15 -5.02 -7.50
CA LEU A 22 -4.92 -5.51 -6.14
C LEU A 22 -4.88 -4.33 -5.17
N PHE A 23 -5.72 -4.37 -4.15
CA PHE A 23 -5.76 -3.42 -3.06
C PHE A 23 -5.14 -4.04 -1.82
N VAL A 24 -4.23 -3.33 -1.17
CA VAL A 24 -3.56 -3.77 0.07
C VAL A 24 -3.71 -2.69 1.12
N SER A 25 -4.22 -3.07 2.29
CA SER A 25 -4.35 -2.17 3.45
C SER A 25 -3.14 -2.26 4.37
N ALA A 26 -2.55 -1.11 4.69
CA ALA A 26 -1.52 -0.95 5.69
C ALA A 26 -2.13 -0.28 6.93
N TRP A 27 -2.37 -1.05 7.99
CA TRP A 27 -3.13 -0.62 9.16
C TRP A 27 -2.36 0.35 10.06
N VAL A 28 -1.11 0.03 10.41
CA VAL A 28 -0.30 0.91 11.27
C VAL A 28 -0.02 2.27 10.62
N PRO A 29 0.40 2.35 9.35
CA PRO A 29 0.57 3.64 8.68
C PRO A 29 -0.75 4.30 8.25
N GLY A 30 -1.84 3.53 8.16
CA GLY A 30 -3.16 4.01 7.78
C GLY A 30 -3.29 4.44 6.31
N TYR A 31 -2.71 3.67 5.37
CA TYR A 31 -2.90 3.90 3.93
C TYR A 31 -3.30 2.61 3.19
N ILE A 32 -3.89 2.76 2.01
CA ILE A 32 -4.24 1.68 1.09
C ILE A 32 -3.41 1.84 -0.17
N ARG A 33 -2.74 0.78 -0.63
CA ARG A 33 -2.05 0.76 -1.93
C ARG A 33 -2.91 0.06 -2.96
N GLN A 34 -2.93 0.61 -4.16
CA GLN A 34 -3.56 0.01 -5.32
C GLN A 34 -2.49 -0.35 -6.35
N TYR A 35 -2.44 -1.62 -6.71
CA TYR A 35 -1.56 -2.15 -7.74
C TYR A 35 -2.38 -2.54 -8.97
N ASP A 36 -1.88 -2.20 -10.15
CA ASP A 36 -2.30 -2.81 -11.41
C ASP A 36 -1.64 -4.19 -11.52
N ILE A 37 -2.47 -5.22 -11.65
CA ILE A 37 -2.12 -6.63 -11.79
C ILE A 37 -2.65 -7.22 -13.11
N SER A 38 -2.95 -6.40 -14.13
CA SER A 38 -3.27 -6.90 -15.47
C SER A 38 -2.16 -7.80 -16.03
N ASP A 39 -0.90 -7.54 -15.67
CA ASP A 39 0.20 -8.51 -15.75
C ASP A 39 0.52 -9.05 -14.34
N LYS A 40 0.02 -10.26 -14.04
CA LYS A 40 0.13 -10.91 -12.73
C LYS A 40 1.57 -11.11 -12.25
N PHE A 41 2.55 -11.15 -13.17
CA PHE A 41 3.96 -11.32 -12.82
C PHE A 41 4.69 -9.99 -12.60
N ARG A 42 4.05 -8.87 -12.94
CA ARG A 42 4.65 -7.53 -12.88
C ARG A 42 3.67 -6.52 -12.27
N PRO A 43 3.28 -6.69 -10.99
CA PRO A 43 2.42 -5.75 -10.30
C PRO A 43 3.04 -4.35 -10.28
N LYS A 44 2.25 -3.33 -10.66
CA LYS A 44 2.69 -1.92 -10.70
C LYS A 44 1.90 -1.11 -9.69
N LEU A 45 2.58 -0.37 -8.82
CA LEU A 45 1.90 0.58 -7.94
C LEU A 45 1.33 1.73 -8.78
N ILE A 46 0.01 1.89 -8.79
CA ILE A 46 -0.64 2.96 -9.53
C ILE A 46 -1.06 4.11 -8.63
N ASN A 47 -1.55 3.78 -7.44
CA ASN A 47 -2.08 4.76 -6.48
C ASN A 47 -1.84 4.30 -5.05
N ALA A 48 -1.86 5.29 -4.15
CA ALA A 48 -1.97 5.07 -2.73
C ALA A 48 -2.94 6.09 -2.15
N TYR A 49 -3.87 5.60 -1.33
CA TYR A 49 -4.90 6.39 -0.68
C TYR A 49 -4.58 6.48 0.81
N ASP A 50 -4.62 7.69 1.36
CA ASP A 50 -4.58 7.88 2.81
C ASP A 50 -5.94 7.46 3.39
N ALA A 51 -5.94 6.51 4.31
CA ALA A 51 -7.13 5.97 4.94
C ALA A 51 -7.48 6.67 6.27
N GLY A 52 -6.87 7.83 6.54
CA GLY A 52 -7.27 8.73 7.61
C GLY A 52 -6.23 8.90 8.72
N GLN A 53 -5.07 8.24 8.64
CA GLN A 53 -3.91 8.66 9.41
C GLN A 53 -3.07 9.52 8.49
N LYS A 54 -3.01 10.82 8.77
CA LYS A 54 -2.20 11.85 8.07
C LYS A 54 -0.69 11.58 8.20
N THR A 55 -0.27 10.34 8.01
CA THR A 55 1.06 9.82 8.04
C THR A 55 1.44 9.71 6.57
N ALA A 56 2.46 10.47 6.16
CA ALA A 56 2.83 10.62 4.77
C ALA A 56 2.89 9.27 4.06
N ILE A 57 2.19 9.16 2.92
CA ILE A 57 2.32 8.03 2.02
C ILE A 57 3.79 7.95 1.62
N PRO A 58 4.56 6.93 2.04
CA PRO A 58 5.97 6.86 1.69
C PRO A 58 6.08 6.66 0.17
N GLU A 59 6.90 7.46 -0.49
CA GLU A 59 7.12 7.35 -1.93
C GLU A 59 7.59 5.92 -2.27
N PRO A 60 7.17 5.36 -3.41
CA PRO A 60 7.65 4.06 -3.85
C PRO A 60 9.18 4.08 -3.97
N GLY A 61 9.85 3.31 -3.10
CA GLY A 61 11.32 3.21 -3.05
C GLY A 61 11.99 3.74 -1.78
N LEU A 62 11.24 4.29 -0.82
CA LEU A 62 11.78 4.84 0.44
C LEU A 62 11.69 3.91 1.67
N THR A 63 11.46 2.62 1.50
CA THR A 63 11.69 1.65 2.60
C THR A 63 13.19 1.33 2.66
N PRO A 64 13.87 1.47 3.83
CA PRO A 64 15.25 1.01 4.00
C PRO A 64 15.38 -0.51 3.82
#